data_AF-A0A519YES1-F1
#
_entry.id   AF-A0A519YES1-F1
#
_cell.length_a   1.000
_cell.length_b   1.000
_cell.length_c   1.000
_cell.angle_alpha   90.00
_cell.angle_beta   90.00
_cell.angle_gamma   90.00
#
_symmetry.space_group_name_H-M   'P 1'
#
loop_
_entity.id
_entity.type
_entity.pdbx_description
1 polymer ?
#
loop_
_entity_poly.entity_id
_entity_poly.type
_entity_poly.pdbx_seq_one_letter_code
_entity_poly.pdbx_strand_id
1 'polypeptide(L)'
;MRLTHLVASVLLGAGLAAAPRLVAAQPSGGQPVNPGRTTQFLFTRGAVVQRVGSRVTPLAQNVRLPNGTKINVRSGIVELPTGKITTLREGDYVNAEGGIVFGTPASAAAARGDTTVAANAKFDPYVHVGTAPAHVLGDAPTDREQLLMRKIELLNRKMALYSQTITNPRDDQFSILSVVEGQLESDGSRRFGKGRFILLPRDGAPLKALEDTTVLQITLPM
;
A
#
# COMPACT_ATOMS: atom_id res chain seq x y z
N MET A 1 -64.09 58.22 49.32
CA MET A 1 -63.59 57.48 50.50
C MET A 1 -63.87 56.00 50.30
N ARG A 2 -62.88 55.14 50.64
CA ARG A 2 -62.95 53.65 50.76
C ARG A 2 -62.85 52.87 49.43
N LEU A 3 -61.78 52.08 49.25
CA LEU A 3 -61.63 50.63 49.58
C LEU A 3 -62.43 49.78 48.55
N THR A 4 -61.97 48.70 47.90
CA THR A 4 -60.96 47.68 48.22
C THR A 4 -60.70 46.78 47.00
N HIS A 5 -59.58 46.08 47.04
CA HIS A 5 -58.99 45.10 46.11
C HIS A 5 -59.87 43.92 45.64
N LEU A 6 -59.58 43.40 44.44
CA LEU A 6 -59.11 42.01 44.29
C LEU A 6 -58.31 41.82 42.99
N VAL A 7 -57.04 41.44 43.15
CA VAL A 7 -56.11 41.07 42.07
C VAL A 7 -56.10 39.54 41.98
N ALA A 8 -56.26 38.99 40.78
CA ALA A 8 -56.05 37.57 40.52
C ALA A 8 -54.93 37.43 39.47
N SER A 9 -53.76 36.97 39.93
CA SER A 9 -52.60 36.64 39.13
C SER A 9 -52.70 35.19 38.64
N VAL A 10 -52.52 34.96 37.34
CA VAL A 10 -52.26 33.62 36.79
C VAL A 10 -50.86 33.64 36.16
N LEU A 11 -49.92 33.01 36.87
CA LEU A 11 -48.61 32.59 36.38
C LEU A 11 -48.79 31.24 35.66
N LEU A 12 -48.51 31.16 34.36
CA LEU A 12 -48.16 29.90 33.72
C LEU A 12 -46.67 29.90 33.40
N GLY A 13 -45.95 29.03 34.11
CA GLY A 13 -44.51 28.84 33.99
C GLY A 13 -44.13 28.16 32.68
N ALA A 14 -43.06 28.69 32.06
CA ALA A 14 -42.34 28.04 30.98
C ALA A 14 -41.52 26.88 31.55
N GLY A 15 -42.00 25.65 31.35
CA GLY A 15 -41.23 24.44 31.58
C GLY A 15 -40.25 24.21 30.42
N LEU A 16 -38.98 24.59 30.60
CA LEU A 16 -37.87 24.12 29.76
C LEU A 16 -37.66 22.63 30.04
N ALA A 17 -38.29 21.77 29.24
CA ALA A 17 -37.96 20.35 29.21
C ALA A 17 -36.58 20.17 28.58
N ALA A 18 -35.57 19.97 29.42
CA ALA A 18 -34.27 19.44 29.01
C ALA A 18 -34.48 18.00 28.52
N ALA A 19 -34.61 17.82 27.20
CA ALA A 19 -34.64 16.49 26.61
C ALA A 19 -33.29 15.80 26.89
N PRO A 20 -33.29 14.58 27.46
CA PRO A 20 -32.07 13.81 27.57
C PRO A 20 -31.56 13.51 26.16
N ARG A 21 -30.34 13.93 25.86
CA ARG A 21 -29.64 13.53 24.64
C ARG A 21 -29.41 12.03 24.71
N LEU A 22 -30.30 11.27 24.07
CA LEU A 22 -30.07 9.88 23.73
C LEU A 22 -28.74 9.81 22.97
N VAL A 23 -27.73 9.21 23.59
CA VAL A 23 -26.51 8.79 22.92
C VAL A 23 -26.95 7.79 21.86
N ALA A 24 -26.96 8.23 20.60
CA ALA A 24 -27.19 7.35 19.47
C ALA A 24 -26.10 6.26 19.51
N ALA A 25 -26.51 5.03 19.83
CA ALA A 25 -25.70 3.85 19.61
C ALA A 25 -25.40 3.78 18.10
N GLN A 26 -24.13 4.02 17.74
CA GLN A 26 -23.71 3.95 16.34
C GLN A 26 -23.94 2.53 15.83
N PRO A 27 -24.53 2.36 14.63
CA PRO A 27 -24.80 1.04 14.06
C PRO A 27 -23.50 0.23 13.99
N SER A 28 -23.59 -1.01 14.45
CA SER A 28 -22.54 -2.02 14.57
C SER A 28 -21.89 -2.47 13.24
N GLY A 29 -22.09 -1.69 12.18
CA GLY A 29 -21.65 -1.98 10.82
C GLY A 29 -20.47 -1.17 10.29
N GLY A 30 -20.16 -0.01 10.88
CA GLY A 30 -19.16 0.94 10.34
C GLY A 30 -19.49 1.44 8.92
N GLN A 31 -19.07 2.64 8.55
CA GLN A 31 -19.14 3.05 7.14
C GLN A 31 -18.13 2.23 6.34
N PRO A 32 -18.54 1.52 5.27
CA PRO A 32 -17.59 0.85 4.38
C PRO A 32 -16.69 1.91 3.73
N VAL A 33 -15.38 1.72 3.83
CA VAL A 33 -14.39 2.55 3.17
C VAL A 33 -13.51 1.68 2.29
N ASN A 34 -13.07 2.24 1.17
CA ASN A 34 -12.09 1.60 0.29
C ASN A 34 -10.78 2.39 0.36
N PRO A 35 -9.89 2.06 1.31
CA PRO A 35 -8.63 2.77 1.49
C PRO A 35 -7.63 2.41 0.38
N GLY A 36 -6.92 3.40 -0.15
CA GLY A 36 -5.74 3.14 -0.97
C GLY A 36 -4.62 2.52 -0.13
N ARG A 37 -3.68 1.79 -0.75
CA ARG A 37 -2.60 1.02 -0.06
C ARG A 37 -1.74 1.84 0.93
N THR A 38 -1.68 3.16 0.77
CA THR A 38 -0.92 4.07 1.65
C THR A 38 -1.75 4.65 2.80
N THR A 39 -3.02 4.23 2.91
CA THR A 39 -3.93 4.70 3.95
C THR A 39 -3.74 3.88 5.22
N GLN A 40 -3.72 4.56 6.35
CA GLN A 40 -3.56 3.97 7.67
C GLN A 40 -4.60 4.57 8.61
N PHE A 41 -5.10 3.78 9.55
CA PHE A 41 -6.04 4.20 10.57
C PHE A 41 -5.31 4.21 11.90
N LEU A 42 -4.73 5.36 12.24
CA LEU A 42 -3.87 5.56 13.40
C LEU A 42 -4.72 5.89 14.63
N PHE A 43 -4.48 5.24 15.75
CA PHE A 43 -5.07 5.64 17.02
C PHE A 43 -4.19 6.70 17.70
N THR A 44 -4.71 7.91 17.82
CA THR A 44 -4.02 9.02 18.47
C THR A 44 -4.95 9.93 19.25
N ARG A 45 -4.49 10.41 20.41
CA ARG A 45 -5.25 11.29 21.31
C ARG A 45 -6.63 10.72 21.67
N GLY A 46 -6.71 9.39 21.81
CA GLY A 46 -7.94 8.69 22.17
C GLY A 46 -8.96 8.52 21.04
N ALA A 47 -8.60 8.79 19.78
CA ALA A 47 -9.48 8.55 18.63
C ALA A 47 -8.70 7.98 17.43
N VAL A 48 -9.40 7.25 16.56
CA VAL A 48 -8.83 6.78 15.30
C VAL A 48 -8.91 7.88 14.24
N VAL A 49 -7.79 8.19 13.60
CA VAL A 49 -7.67 9.13 12.50
C VAL A 49 -7.18 8.42 11.26
N GLN A 50 -7.62 8.87 10.09
CA GLN A 50 -7.10 8.38 8.82
C GLN A 50 -5.83 9.15 8.47
N ARG A 51 -4.72 8.45 8.26
CA ARG A 51 -3.46 8.98 7.75
C ARG A 51 -3.25 8.51 6.33
N VAL A 52 -3.01 9.44 5.40
CA VAL A 52 -2.61 9.15 4.02
C VAL A 52 -1.31 9.91 3.76
N GLY A 53 -0.18 9.18 3.75
CA GLY A 53 1.14 9.81 3.72
C GLY A 53 1.34 10.71 4.94
N SER A 54 1.54 12.01 4.73
CA SER A 54 1.68 13.02 5.79
C SER A 54 0.37 13.68 6.22
N ARG A 55 -0.74 13.46 5.51
CA ARG A 55 -2.03 14.07 5.83
C ARG A 55 -2.78 13.22 6.84
N VAL A 56 -3.26 13.85 7.91
CA VAL A 56 -4.08 13.22 8.94
C VAL A 56 -5.47 13.85 8.93
N THR A 57 -6.49 13.02 8.75
CA THR A 57 -7.90 13.40 8.66
C THR A 57 -8.66 12.72 9.80
N PRO A 58 -9.38 13.47 10.66
CA PRO A 58 -10.19 12.87 11.70
C PRO A 58 -11.38 12.10 11.11
N LEU A 59 -11.74 11.00 11.74
CA LEU A 59 -12.92 10.21 11.36
C LEU A 59 -14.07 10.53 12.33
N ALA A 60 -15.27 10.76 11.80
CA ALA A 60 -16.45 11.05 12.62
C ALA A 60 -17.22 9.78 13.04
N GLN A 61 -16.98 8.68 12.34
CA GLN A 61 -17.79 7.47 12.41
C GLN A 61 -16.93 6.21 12.27
N ASN A 62 -17.43 5.12 12.84
CA ASN A 62 -16.80 3.81 12.74
C ASN A 62 -16.59 3.42 11.27
N VAL A 63 -15.54 2.65 11.03
CA VAL A 63 -15.10 2.29 9.68
C VAL A 63 -15.15 0.79 9.50
N ARG A 64 -15.55 0.33 8.31
CA ARG A 64 -15.44 -1.07 7.90
C ARG A 64 -14.55 -1.17 6.66
N LEU A 65 -13.52 -1.99 6.76
CA LEU A 65 -12.55 -2.22 5.70
C LEU A 65 -13.01 -3.30 4.70
N PRO A 66 -12.44 -3.35 3.50
CA PRO A 66 -12.82 -4.33 2.47
C PRO A 66 -12.64 -5.78 2.91
N ASN A 67 -11.65 -6.04 3.79
CA ASN A 67 -11.38 -7.37 4.35
C ASN A 67 -12.39 -7.79 5.45
N GLY A 68 -13.36 -6.93 5.80
CA GLY A 68 -14.33 -7.16 6.86
C GLY A 68 -13.92 -6.64 8.25
N THR A 69 -12.69 -6.15 8.43
CA THR A 69 -12.24 -5.54 9.69
C THR A 69 -13.10 -4.31 10.02
N LYS A 70 -13.64 -4.25 11.24
CA LYS A 70 -14.39 -3.10 11.74
C LYS A 70 -13.55 -2.34 12.75
N ILE A 71 -13.58 -1.01 12.66
CA ILE A 71 -12.79 -0.12 13.51
C ILE A 71 -13.76 0.85 14.19
N ASN A 72 -13.78 0.83 15.51
CA ASN A 72 -14.47 1.83 16.31
C ASN A 72 -13.57 3.04 16.51
N VAL A 73 -14.01 4.19 16.01
CA VAL A 73 -13.17 5.40 16.00
C VAL A 73 -13.01 6.00 17.39
N ARG A 74 -13.99 5.87 18.27
CA ARG A 74 -13.96 6.47 19.60
C ARG A 74 -13.22 5.62 20.63
N SER A 75 -13.32 4.30 20.52
CA SER A 75 -12.70 3.39 21.48
C SER A 75 -11.38 2.78 20.99
N GLY A 76 -11.06 2.90 19.70
CA GLY A 76 -9.91 2.21 19.11
C GLY A 76 -10.08 0.69 19.06
N ILE A 77 -11.28 0.17 19.29
CA ILE A 77 -11.56 -1.27 19.22
C ILE A 77 -11.61 -1.71 17.75
N VAL A 78 -10.85 -2.74 17.42
CA VAL A 78 -10.79 -3.36 16.10
C VAL A 78 -11.33 -4.78 16.20
N GLU A 79 -12.35 -5.08 15.41
CA GLU A 79 -12.91 -6.41 15.22
C GLU A 79 -12.37 -6.97 13.89
N LEU A 80 -11.51 -7.98 13.97
CA LEU A 80 -10.94 -8.65 12.82
C LEU A 80 -11.99 -9.57 12.17
N PRO A 81 -11.85 -9.92 10.87
CA PRO A 81 -12.76 -10.86 10.20
C PRO A 81 -12.78 -12.25 10.84
N THR A 82 -11.75 -12.60 11.62
CA THR A 82 -11.70 -13.83 12.41
C THR A 82 -12.57 -13.80 13.67
N GLY A 83 -13.24 -12.68 13.96
CA GLY A 83 -13.98 -12.44 15.20
C GLY A 83 -13.08 -12.04 16.39
N LYS A 84 -11.76 -11.99 16.22
CA LYS A 84 -10.84 -11.53 17.26
C LYS A 84 -11.01 -10.03 17.46
N ILE A 85 -11.24 -9.63 18.71
CA ILE A 85 -11.34 -8.22 19.11
C ILE A 85 -9.99 -7.79 19.70
N THR A 86 -9.48 -6.64 19.28
CA THR A 86 -8.22 -6.07 19.77
C THR A 86 -8.36 -4.57 19.92
N THR A 87 -7.89 -4.02 21.04
CA THR A 87 -7.96 -2.57 21.31
C THR A 87 -6.63 -1.92 20.93
N LEU A 88 -6.69 -0.88 20.10
CA LEU A 88 -5.54 -0.08 19.73
C LEU A 88 -5.13 0.83 20.89
N ARG A 89 -3.83 1.06 21.03
CA ARG A 89 -3.24 2.07 21.90
C ARG A 89 -2.58 3.17 21.09
N GLU A 90 -2.17 4.24 21.78
CA GLU A 90 -1.55 5.40 21.15
C GLU A 90 -0.35 4.98 20.27
N GLY A 91 -0.41 5.36 19.00
CA GLY A 91 0.63 5.04 18.01
C GLY A 91 0.41 3.71 17.27
N ASP A 92 -0.52 2.87 17.70
CA ASP A 92 -0.94 1.70 16.93
C ASP A 92 -1.79 2.13 15.73
N TYR A 93 -1.71 1.39 14.64
CA TYR A 93 -2.51 1.69 13.46
C TYR A 93 -2.98 0.43 12.74
N VAL A 94 -4.08 0.55 12.00
CA VAL A 94 -4.56 -0.46 11.06
C VAL A 94 -4.16 -0.03 9.64
N ASN A 95 -3.57 -0.93 8.86
CA ASN A 95 -3.26 -0.65 7.45
C ASN A 95 -4.51 -0.76 6.55
N ALA A 96 -4.36 -0.45 5.26
CA ALA A 96 -5.45 -0.52 4.29
C ALA A 96 -6.02 -1.94 4.14
N GLU A 97 -5.19 -2.95 4.37
CA GLU A 97 -5.53 -4.37 4.29
C GLU A 97 -6.23 -4.90 5.55
N GLY A 98 -6.38 -4.06 6.59
CA GLY A 98 -7.03 -4.39 7.87
C GLY A 98 -6.18 -5.19 8.85
N GLY A 99 -4.87 -5.28 8.62
CA GLY A 99 -3.86 -5.74 9.56
C GLY A 99 -3.48 -4.66 10.58
N ILE A 100 -3.25 -5.08 11.82
CA ILE A 100 -2.88 -4.19 12.93
C ILE A 100 -1.36 -4.14 13.04
N VAL A 101 -0.80 -2.93 13.10
CA VAL A 101 0.60 -2.68 13.40
C VAL A 101 0.69 -1.98 14.74
N PHE A 102 1.43 -2.60 15.66
CA PHE A 102 1.60 -2.09 17.01
C PHE A 102 2.78 -1.12 17.07
N GLY A 103 2.54 0.08 17.58
CA GLY A 103 3.55 1.11 17.81
C GLY A 103 4.36 0.89 19.10
N THR A 104 3.90 0.00 20.00
CA THR A 104 4.62 -0.33 21.24
C THR A 104 4.70 -1.85 21.50
N PRO A 105 5.77 -2.33 22.19
CA PRO A 105 5.85 -3.71 22.67
C PRO A 105 4.68 -4.10 23.58
N ALA A 106 4.22 -3.17 24.43
CA ALA A 106 3.10 -3.41 25.34
C ALA A 106 1.79 -3.68 24.58
N SER A 107 1.52 -2.94 23.50
CA SER A 107 0.37 -3.21 22.63
C SER A 107 0.45 -4.58 21.97
N ALA A 108 1.63 -4.95 21.48
CA ALA A 108 1.87 -6.24 20.82
C ALA A 108 1.70 -7.42 21.79
N ALA A 109 2.21 -7.29 23.01
CA ALA A 109 2.05 -8.28 24.08
C ALA A 109 0.57 -8.41 24.49
N ALA A 110 -0.12 -7.28 24.71
CA ALA A 110 -1.53 -7.26 25.08
C ALA A 110 -2.41 -7.95 24.03
N ALA A 111 -2.10 -7.78 22.74
CA ALA A 111 -2.83 -8.46 21.66
C ALA A 111 -2.63 -9.99 21.66
N ARG A 112 -1.61 -10.51 22.34
CA ARG A 112 -1.37 -11.94 22.59
C ARG A 112 -1.90 -12.43 23.94
N GLY A 113 -2.49 -11.54 24.75
CA GLY A 113 -2.94 -11.84 26.11
C GLY A 113 -1.83 -11.76 27.15
N ASP A 114 -0.68 -11.18 26.81
CA ASP A 114 0.46 -11.00 27.72
C ASP A 114 0.46 -9.56 28.27
N THR A 115 0.34 -9.45 29.59
CA THR A 115 0.32 -8.17 30.33
C THR A 115 1.60 -7.92 31.12
N THR A 116 2.61 -8.78 30.96
CA THR A 116 3.88 -8.70 31.71
C THR A 116 4.80 -7.59 31.19
N VAL A 117 4.57 -7.10 29.97
CA VAL A 117 5.35 -6.03 29.36
C VAL A 117 4.91 -4.65 29.88
N ALA A 118 5.86 -3.87 30.38
CA ALA A 118 5.61 -2.54 30.93
C ALA A 118 4.92 -1.61 29.90
N ALA A 119 3.93 -0.84 30.32
CA ALA A 119 3.12 0.01 29.43
C ALA A 119 3.93 1.12 28.73
N ASN A 120 5.06 1.53 29.29
CA ASN A 120 5.98 2.51 28.75
C ASN A 120 7.13 1.87 27.95
N ALA A 121 7.15 0.54 27.80
CA ALA A 121 8.15 -0.13 26.98
C ALA A 121 8.14 0.47 25.57
N LYS A 122 9.33 0.76 25.05
CA LYS A 122 9.54 1.22 23.69
C LYS A 122 10.19 0.09 22.92
N PHE A 123 9.88 0.00 21.64
CA PHE A 123 10.76 -0.75 20.77
C PHE A 123 12.10 -0.05 20.83
N ASP A 124 13.17 -0.82 21.01
CA ASP A 124 14.50 -0.28 20.81
C ASP A 124 14.52 0.34 19.41
N PRO A 125 15.03 1.58 19.26
CA PRO A 125 15.25 2.15 17.95
C PRO A 125 15.99 1.10 17.13
N TYR A 126 15.42 0.73 15.99
CA TYR A 126 16.09 -0.19 15.11
C TYR A 126 17.39 0.48 14.66
N VAL A 127 18.49 0.16 15.33
CA VAL A 127 19.82 0.48 14.87
C VAL A 127 20.11 -0.57 13.82
N HIS A 128 20.10 -0.15 12.56
CA HIS A 128 20.69 -0.99 11.52
C HIS A 128 22.17 -1.10 11.86
N VAL A 129 22.58 -2.20 12.47
CA VAL A 129 23.98 -2.49 12.77
C VAL A 129 24.65 -2.95 11.48
N GLY A 130 24.68 -2.07 10.49
CA GLY A 130 25.85 -2.00 9.63
C GLY A 130 26.97 -1.46 10.49
N THR A 131 28.12 -2.13 10.47
CA THR A 131 29.38 -1.62 11.02
C THR A 131 29.43 -0.11 10.86
N ALA A 132 29.53 0.62 11.98
CA ALA A 132 29.68 2.06 11.95
C ALA A 132 30.76 2.41 10.92
N PRO A 133 30.52 3.34 9.99
CA PRO A 133 31.59 3.81 9.13
C PRO A 133 32.55 4.54 10.06
N ALA A 134 33.61 3.85 10.45
CA ALA A 134 34.85 4.54 10.76
C ALA A 134 35.08 5.45 9.57
N HIS A 135 35.12 6.76 9.82
CA HIS A 135 35.51 7.74 8.83
C HIS A 135 37.02 7.52 8.59
N VAL A 136 37.32 6.44 7.89
CA VAL A 136 38.61 6.22 7.26
C VAL A 136 38.52 7.07 6.01
N LEU A 137 39.33 8.12 5.94
CA LEU A 137 39.76 8.67 4.67
C LEU A 137 40.36 7.49 3.88
N GLY A 138 39.55 6.84 3.08
CA GLY A 138 39.94 5.73 2.25
C GLY A 138 38.92 5.65 1.13
N ASP A 139 39.42 5.53 -0.11
CA ASP A 139 38.70 5.56 -1.39
C ASP A 139 37.66 4.42 -1.57
N ALA A 140 37.10 3.86 -0.49
CA ALA A 140 36.11 2.82 -0.55
C ALA A 140 34.71 3.43 -0.79
N PRO A 141 34.00 3.03 -1.86
CA PRO A 141 32.69 3.56 -2.14
C PRO A 141 31.72 3.24 -1.00
N THR A 142 31.06 4.29 -0.52
CA THR A 142 30.00 4.24 0.49
C THR A 142 28.90 3.25 0.09
N ASP A 143 28.15 2.70 1.04
CA ASP A 143 27.06 1.74 0.76
C ASP A 143 26.06 2.27 -0.28
N ARG A 144 25.83 3.59 -0.30
CA ARG A 144 25.01 4.26 -1.31
C ARG A 144 25.63 4.16 -2.71
N GLU A 145 26.93 4.38 -2.83
CA GLU A 145 27.66 4.25 -4.09
C GLU A 145 27.67 2.80 -4.58
N GLN A 146 27.80 1.83 -3.68
CA GLN A 146 27.70 0.41 -4.02
C GLN A 146 26.30 0.03 -4.53
N LEU A 147 25.24 0.54 -3.89
CA LEU A 147 23.87 0.33 -4.36
C LEU A 147 23.61 0.99 -5.72
N LEU A 148 24.17 2.18 -5.96
CA LEU A 148 24.07 2.87 -7.24
C LEU A 148 24.84 2.11 -8.33
N MET A 149 26.06 1.65 -8.06
CA MET A 149 26.83 0.80 -8.98
C MET A 149 26.06 -0.47 -9.33
N ARG A 150 25.49 -1.16 -8.33
CA ARG A 150 24.71 -2.37 -8.57
C ARG A 150 23.44 -2.11 -9.36
N LYS A 151 22.78 -0.96 -9.15
CA LYS A 151 21.63 -0.55 -9.95
C LYS A 151 22.02 -0.29 -11.40
N ILE A 152 23.15 0.38 -11.65
CA ILE A 152 23.69 0.62 -13.00
C ILE A 152 24.00 -0.73 -13.68
N GLU A 153 24.65 -1.65 -12.98
CA GLU A 153 24.93 -3.00 -13.49
C GLU A 153 23.65 -3.74 -13.87
N LEU A 154 22.65 -3.73 -12.99
CA LEU A 154 21.36 -4.37 -13.26
C LEU A 154 20.61 -3.72 -14.41
N LEU A 155 20.69 -2.39 -14.55
CA LEU A 155 20.13 -1.67 -15.69
C LEU A 155 20.85 -2.04 -16.99
N ASN A 156 22.17 -2.12 -16.99
CA ASN A 156 22.94 -2.52 -18.16
C ASN A 156 22.62 -3.96 -18.56
N ARG A 157 22.53 -4.88 -17.59
CA ARG A 157 22.14 -6.28 -17.84
C ARG A 157 20.71 -6.35 -18.38
N LYS A 158 19.79 -5.55 -17.84
CA LYS A 158 18.42 -5.44 -18.33
C LYS A 158 18.38 -4.90 -19.77
N MET A 159 19.15 -3.85 -20.07
CA MET A 159 19.26 -3.32 -21.43
C MET A 159 19.83 -4.34 -22.41
N ALA A 160 20.86 -5.09 -22.03
CA ALA A 160 21.43 -6.15 -22.86
C ALA A 160 20.42 -7.26 -23.18
N LEU A 161 19.49 -7.56 -22.26
CA LEU A 161 18.42 -8.53 -22.49
C LEU A 161 17.33 -7.97 -23.43
N TYR A 162 16.98 -6.68 -23.35
CA TYR A 162 16.03 -6.07 -24.29
C TYR A 162 16.63 -5.74 -25.66
N SER A 163 17.96 -5.69 -25.79
CA SER A 163 18.63 -5.49 -27.08
C SER A 163 18.85 -6.78 -27.85
N GLN A 164 18.16 -7.88 -27.49
CA GLN A 164 18.25 -9.13 -28.23
C GLN A 164 17.64 -8.95 -29.63
N THR A 165 18.52 -9.01 -30.62
CA THR A 165 18.15 -9.04 -32.03
C THR A 165 18.12 -10.47 -32.54
N ILE A 166 17.12 -10.79 -33.36
CA ILE A 166 16.96 -12.06 -34.03
C ILE A 166 17.47 -11.91 -35.45
N THR A 167 18.48 -12.69 -35.80
CA THR A 167 19.09 -12.76 -37.14
C THR A 167 19.02 -14.18 -37.68
N ASN A 168 19.42 -14.38 -38.94
CA ASN A 168 19.71 -15.72 -39.40
C ASN A 168 20.92 -16.28 -38.61
N PRO A 169 20.96 -17.58 -38.29
CA PRO A 169 22.12 -18.20 -37.64
C PRO A 169 23.30 -18.36 -38.61
N ARG A 170 23.03 -18.33 -39.92
CA ARG A 170 23.99 -18.35 -41.02
C ARG A 170 23.55 -17.38 -42.10
N ASP A 171 24.48 -16.58 -42.61
CA ASP A 171 24.18 -15.48 -43.52
C ASP A 171 23.71 -15.96 -44.90
N ASP A 172 24.09 -17.18 -45.29
CA ASP A 172 23.76 -17.80 -46.57
C ASP A 172 22.37 -18.50 -46.60
N GLN A 173 21.65 -18.52 -45.48
CA GLN A 173 20.38 -19.24 -45.33
C GLN A 173 19.19 -18.30 -45.16
N PHE A 174 18.00 -18.81 -45.47
CA PHE A 174 16.74 -18.13 -45.18
C PHE A 174 16.05 -18.82 -44.01
N SER A 175 15.44 -18.01 -43.15
CA SER A 175 14.67 -18.51 -42.01
C SER A 175 13.20 -18.15 -42.15
N ILE A 176 12.35 -19.05 -41.70
CA ILE A 176 10.95 -18.77 -41.42
C ILE A 176 10.81 -18.62 -39.91
N LEU A 177 10.34 -17.46 -39.47
CA LEU A 177 10.08 -17.14 -38.08
C LEU A 177 8.58 -17.15 -37.83
N SER A 178 8.16 -17.79 -36.74
CA SER A 178 6.80 -17.70 -36.21
C SER A 178 6.86 -17.09 -34.81
N VAL A 179 6.10 -16.02 -34.58
CA VAL A 179 6.02 -15.39 -33.26
C VAL A 179 5.02 -16.18 -32.41
N VAL A 180 5.52 -16.94 -31.44
CA VAL A 180 4.71 -17.76 -30.54
C VAL A 180 4.10 -16.90 -29.42
N GLU A 181 4.89 -15.95 -28.91
CA GLU A 181 4.51 -15.01 -27.86
C GLU A 181 5.38 -13.74 -27.96
N GLY A 182 4.85 -12.60 -27.53
CA GLY A 182 5.53 -11.30 -27.59
C GLY A 182 5.41 -10.57 -28.93
N GLN A 183 6.36 -9.67 -29.20
CA GLN A 183 6.33 -8.76 -30.34
C GLN A 183 7.74 -8.43 -30.87
N LEU A 184 7.88 -8.53 -32.19
CA LEU A 184 9.08 -8.14 -32.94
C LEU A 184 8.87 -6.84 -33.70
N GLU A 185 9.94 -6.10 -33.93
CA GLU A 185 10.01 -4.91 -34.77
C GLU A 185 11.15 -5.05 -35.78
N SER A 186 10.89 -4.78 -37.06
CA SER A 186 11.96 -4.64 -38.06
C SER A 186 12.54 -3.23 -38.05
N ASP A 187 13.69 -3.04 -38.70
CA ASP A 187 14.35 -1.73 -38.86
C ASP A 187 13.43 -0.66 -39.49
N GLY A 188 12.51 -1.08 -40.38
CA GLY A 188 11.46 -0.21 -40.94
C GLY A 188 10.29 0.10 -39.99
N SER A 189 10.44 -0.10 -38.67
CA SER A 189 9.40 0.07 -37.65
C SER A 189 8.15 -0.82 -37.84
N ARG A 190 8.25 -1.88 -38.66
CA ARG A 190 7.13 -2.81 -38.87
C ARG A 190 7.08 -3.80 -37.72
N ARG A 191 5.90 -3.96 -37.13
CA ARG A 191 5.68 -4.80 -35.96
C ARG A 191 5.02 -6.13 -36.30
N PHE A 192 5.48 -7.19 -35.65
CA PHE A 192 4.98 -8.55 -35.81
C PHE A 192 4.66 -9.13 -34.43
N GLY A 193 3.37 -9.31 -34.15
CA GLY A 193 2.91 -9.91 -32.89
C GLY A 193 2.65 -11.41 -33.02
N LYS A 194 2.21 -12.02 -31.90
CA LYS A 194 1.80 -13.43 -31.80
C LYS A 194 0.97 -13.93 -33.00
N GLY A 195 1.34 -15.12 -33.48
CA GLY A 195 0.69 -15.82 -34.59
C GLY A 195 1.10 -15.33 -35.98
N ARG A 196 2.02 -14.36 -36.09
CA ARG A 196 2.56 -13.90 -37.37
C ARG A 196 3.75 -14.73 -37.81
N PHE A 197 3.83 -14.95 -39.12
CA PHE A 197 4.97 -15.56 -39.79
C PHE A 197 5.75 -14.50 -40.55
N ILE A 198 7.07 -14.58 -40.47
CA ILE A 198 8.00 -13.66 -41.10
C ILE A 198 9.00 -14.52 -41.89
N LEU A 199 9.19 -14.19 -43.15
CA LEU A 199 10.31 -14.72 -43.92
C LEU A 199 11.49 -13.78 -43.69
N LEU A 200 12.57 -14.30 -43.10
CA LEU A 200 13.83 -13.59 -42.97
C LEU A 200 14.74 -14.03 -44.13
N PRO A 201 14.91 -13.17 -45.16
CA PRO A 201 15.74 -13.50 -46.31
C PRO A 201 17.21 -13.59 -45.92
N ARG A 202 18.04 -14.09 -46.83
CA ARG A 202 19.52 -14.03 -46.72
C ARG A 202 19.94 -12.59 -46.53
N ASP A 203 20.89 -12.35 -45.65
CA ASP A 203 21.35 -11.00 -45.25
C ASP A 203 20.21 -10.08 -44.76
N GLY A 204 19.08 -10.66 -44.32
CA GLY A 204 17.94 -9.91 -43.82
C GLY A 204 18.30 -9.11 -42.57
N ALA A 205 17.80 -7.87 -42.50
CA ALA A 205 18.04 -7.00 -41.36
C ALA A 205 17.57 -7.66 -40.04
N PRO A 206 18.32 -7.50 -38.94
CA PRO A 206 17.94 -8.02 -37.63
C PRO A 206 16.55 -7.54 -37.21
N LEU A 207 15.78 -8.42 -36.60
CA LEU A 207 14.53 -8.07 -35.93
C LEU A 207 14.79 -7.83 -34.45
N LYS A 208 14.18 -6.80 -33.88
CA LYS A 208 14.31 -6.46 -32.46
C LYS A 208 13.11 -6.96 -31.68
N ALA A 209 13.34 -7.63 -30.55
CA ALA A 209 12.28 -7.91 -29.60
C ALA A 209 11.90 -6.64 -28.82
N LEU A 210 10.61 -6.31 -28.77
CA LEU A 210 10.10 -5.16 -28.00
C LEU A 210 9.78 -5.52 -26.54
N GLU A 211 9.54 -6.80 -26.29
CA GLU A 211 9.19 -7.39 -25.01
C GLU A 211 9.70 -8.83 -24.94
N ASP A 212 9.43 -9.55 -23.84
CA ASP A 212 9.77 -10.96 -23.70
C ASP A 212 9.08 -11.77 -24.81
N THR A 213 9.84 -12.15 -25.83
CA THR A 213 9.32 -12.69 -27.09
C THR A 213 9.85 -14.10 -27.31
N THR A 214 8.93 -15.03 -27.55
CA THR A 214 9.25 -16.41 -27.92
C THR A 214 8.99 -16.59 -29.40
N VAL A 215 10.02 -17.01 -30.14
CA VAL A 215 9.93 -17.30 -31.57
C VAL A 215 10.25 -18.76 -31.86
N LEU A 216 9.56 -19.33 -32.84
CA LEU A 216 10.00 -20.55 -33.50
C LEU A 216 10.71 -20.15 -34.78
N GLN A 217 11.99 -20.50 -34.90
CA GLN A 217 12.78 -20.26 -36.08
C GLN A 217 13.09 -21.57 -36.79
N ILE A 218 12.71 -21.66 -38.06
CA ILE A 218 13.04 -22.79 -38.93
C ILE A 218 14.01 -22.27 -39.99
N THR A 219 15.26 -22.72 -39.93
CA THR A 219 16.28 -22.37 -40.94
C THR A 219 16.31 -23.46 -41.98
N LEU A 220 16.19 -23.08 -43.26
CA LEU A 220 16.13 -24.04 -44.35
C LEU A 220 17.53 -24.24 -44.93
N PRO A 221 18.04 -25.49 -44.98
CA PRO A 221 19.29 -25.79 -45.66
C PRO A 221 19.13 -25.59 -47.17
N MET A 222 20.20 -25.18 -47.82
CA MET A 222 20.32 -25.24 -49.27
C MET A 222 20.67 -26.63 -49.74
#